data_AF-A0A7C5BZ83-F1
#
_entry.id   AF-A0A7C5BZ83-F1
#
_cell.length_a   1.000
_cell.length_b   1.000
_cell.length_c   1.000
_cell.angle_alpha   90.00
_cell.angle_beta   90.00
_cell.angle_gamma   90.00
#
_symmetry.space_group_name_H-M   'P 1'
#
loop_
_entity.id
_entity.type
_entity.pdbx_description
1 polymer ?
#
loop_
_entity_poly.entity_id
_entity_poly.type
_entity_poly.pdbx_seq_one_letter_code
_entity_poly.pdbx_strand_id
1 'polypeptide(L)'
;MPQQAAAGEGPSYMEVSRGYKEELEHWAWCIRRNPRARDPEIRPRCHPEVALADAVIALVTNMAAREGRPITFQKEWFDPDSDETPEGAKPDISRYA
;
A
#
# COMPACT_ATOMS: atom_id res chain seq x y z
N MET A 1 -0.23 30.40 -36.46
CA MET A 1 1.08 30.09 -35.86
C MET A 1 1.00 28.67 -35.31
N PRO A 2 2.01 27.81 -35.56
CA PRO A 2 1.92 26.37 -35.36
C PRO A 2 1.92 25.97 -33.87
N GLN A 3 1.23 24.86 -33.59
CA GLN A 3 1.25 24.14 -32.31
C GLN A 3 2.67 23.67 -32.02
N GLN A 4 3.29 24.21 -30.96
CA GLN A 4 4.57 23.73 -30.48
C GLN A 4 4.31 22.57 -29.50
N ALA A 5 4.59 21.35 -29.94
CA ALA A 5 4.68 20.20 -29.07
C ALA A 5 5.93 20.38 -28.18
N ALA A 6 5.73 20.67 -26.91
CA ALA A 6 6.78 20.47 -25.92
C ALA A 6 6.96 18.96 -25.77
N ALA A 7 7.89 18.40 -26.54
CA ALA A 7 8.53 17.14 -26.19
C ALA A 7 9.29 17.40 -24.87
N GLY A 8 8.59 17.27 -23.75
CA GLY A 8 9.24 17.13 -22.47
C GLY A 8 10.02 15.82 -22.53
N GLU A 9 11.34 15.92 -22.63
CA GLU A 9 12.24 14.82 -22.32
C GLU A 9 11.92 14.40 -20.89
N GLY A 10 11.03 13.42 -20.75
CA GLY A 10 10.80 12.74 -19.48
C GLY A 10 12.14 12.18 -19.00
N PRO A 11 12.37 12.13 -17.67
CA PRO A 11 13.66 11.72 -17.12
C PRO A 11 14.09 10.41 -17.77
N SER A 12 15.28 10.45 -18.38
CA SER A 12 15.99 9.26 -18.86
C SER A 12 15.97 8.23 -17.74
N TYR A 13 15.54 7.01 -18.07
CA TYR A 13 15.40 5.84 -17.21
C TYR A 13 16.65 5.50 -16.35
N MET A 14 17.78 6.20 -16.54
CA MET A 14 19.01 6.03 -15.78
C MET A 14 19.17 6.96 -14.56
N GLU A 15 18.36 8.01 -14.40
CA GLU A 15 18.60 9.03 -13.35
C GLU A 15 17.44 9.18 -12.36
N VAL A 16 16.61 8.14 -12.24
CA VAL A 16 15.72 8.00 -11.10
C VAL A 16 16.22 6.80 -10.30
N SER A 17 17.01 7.05 -9.24
CA SER A 17 17.17 6.06 -8.15
C SER A 17 15.80 5.91 -7.49
N ARG A 18 14.91 5.15 -8.15
CA ARG A 18 13.61 4.77 -7.60
C ARG A 18 13.92 3.93 -6.36
N GLY A 19 13.52 4.45 -5.20
CA GLY A 19 13.95 4.09 -3.85
C GLY A 19 13.87 2.62 -3.42
N TYR A 20 13.66 1.64 -4.31
CA TYR A 20 13.65 0.22 -3.98
C TYR A 20 14.97 -0.26 -3.38
N LYS A 21 16.11 0.25 -3.84
CA LYS A 21 17.41 -0.10 -3.24
C LYS A 21 17.45 0.38 -1.79
N GLU A 22 17.13 1.64 -1.56
CA GLU A 22 17.10 2.29 -0.26
C GLU A 22 16.05 1.66 0.67
N GLU A 23 14.88 1.28 0.14
CA GLU A 23 13.82 0.57 0.85
C GLU A 23 14.24 -0.83 1.28
N LEU A 24 14.92 -1.58 0.40
CA LEU A 24 15.44 -2.91 0.73
C LEU A 24 16.59 -2.84 1.73
N GLU A 25 17.48 -1.85 1.60
CA GLU A 25 18.55 -1.59 2.58
C GLU A 25 17.96 -1.23 3.95
N HIS A 26 16.93 -0.38 3.98
CA HIS A 26 16.21 -0.02 5.20
C HIS A 26 15.50 -1.23 5.82
N TRP A 27 14.81 -2.04 5.01
CA TRP A 27 14.16 -3.27 5.46
C TRP A 27 15.17 -4.24 6.08
N ALA A 28 16.31 -4.48 5.42
CA ALA A 28 17.38 -5.33 5.95
C ALA A 28 17.97 -4.77 7.26
N TRP A 29 18.07 -3.43 7.36
CA TRP A 29 18.51 -2.76 8.59
C TRP A 29 17.49 -2.92 9.72
N CYS A 30 16.18 -2.76 9.47
CA CYS A 30 15.11 -2.98 10.44
C CYS A 30 15.16 -4.42 11.00
N ILE A 31 15.31 -5.42 10.13
CA ILE A 31 15.44 -6.83 10.55
C ILE A 31 16.65 -7.01 11.46
N ARG A 32 17.79 -6.41 11.11
CA ARG A 32 19.03 -6.54 11.89
C ARG A 32 18.92 -5.86 13.26
N ARG A 33 18.29 -4.69 13.33
CA ARG A 33 18.20 -3.87 14.55
C ARG A 33 17.03 -4.26 15.46
N ASN A 34 15.95 -4.75 14.88
CA ASN A 34 14.72 -5.10 15.58
C ASN A 34 14.21 -6.49 15.12
N PRO A 35 14.97 -7.57 15.34
CA PRO A 35 14.69 -8.89 14.77
C PRO A 35 13.41 -9.54 15.29
N ARG A 36 12.82 -9.02 16.37
CA ARG A 36 11.55 -9.49 16.95
C ARG A 36 10.42 -8.48 16.82
N ALA A 37 10.59 -7.43 16.01
CA ALA A 37 9.59 -6.37 15.80
C ALA A 37 9.00 -5.79 17.11
N ARG A 38 9.83 -5.63 18.15
CA ARG A 38 9.40 -5.16 19.48
C ARG A 38 9.41 -3.64 19.60
N ASP A 39 10.33 -3.01 18.89
CA ASP A 39 10.41 -1.55 18.81
C ASP A 39 9.53 -1.05 17.65
N PRO A 40 8.41 -0.36 17.91
CA PRO A 40 7.52 0.12 16.85
C PRO A 40 8.13 1.26 16.02
N GLU A 41 9.18 1.91 16.50
CA GLU A 41 9.87 2.99 15.76
C GLU A 41 10.83 2.42 14.71
N ILE A 42 11.36 1.21 14.94
CA ILE A 42 12.26 0.52 14.01
C ILE A 42 11.43 -0.43 13.14
N ARG A 43 10.78 0.13 12.13
CA ARG A 43 9.96 -0.60 11.16
C ARG A 43 10.13 -0.06 9.73
N PRO A 44 9.89 -0.89 8.70
CA PRO A 44 9.85 -0.40 7.34
C PRO A 44 8.74 0.64 7.17
N ARG A 45 8.91 1.52 6.18
CA ARG A 45 7.89 2.53 5.83
C ARG A 45 6.56 1.86 5.47
N CYS A 46 6.61 0.74 4.76
CA CYS A 46 5.49 -0.12 4.41
C CYS A 46 5.18 -1.17 5.51
N HIS A 47 4.80 -0.71 6.71
CA HIS A 47 4.37 -1.58 7.79
C HIS A 47 2.93 -2.10 7.56
N PRO A 48 2.48 -3.17 8.27
CA PRO A 48 1.24 -3.87 7.97
C PRO A 48 0.00 -2.98 7.85
N GLU A 49 -0.14 -1.97 8.70
CA GLU A 49 -1.27 -1.05 8.75
C GLU A 49 -1.34 -0.17 7.48
N VAL A 50 -0.18 0.27 6.97
CA VAL A 50 -0.11 1.02 5.70
C VAL A 50 -0.43 0.10 4.52
N ALA A 51 0.11 -1.13 4.54
CA ALA A 51 -0.16 -2.11 3.49
C ALA A 51 -1.65 -2.50 3.43
N LEU A 52 -2.30 -2.63 4.59
CA LEU A 52 -3.74 -2.89 4.69
C LEU A 52 -4.54 -1.72 4.11
N ALA A 53 -4.19 -0.49 4.46
CA ALA A 53 -4.85 0.70 3.92
C ALA A 53 -4.79 0.78 2.39
N ASP A 54 -3.62 0.50 1.80
CA ASP A 54 -3.45 0.45 0.35
C ASP A 54 -4.32 -0.64 -0.30
N ALA A 55 -4.39 -1.82 0.32
CA ALA A 55 -5.22 -2.93 -0.17
C ALA A 55 -6.73 -2.59 -0.13
N VAL A 56 -7.20 -1.96 0.95
CA VAL A 56 -8.58 -1.51 1.10
C VAL A 56 -8.94 -0.45 0.05
N ILE A 57 -8.06 0.53 -0.17
CA ILE A 57 -8.27 1.57 -1.18
C ILE A 57 -8.35 0.94 -2.58
N ALA A 58 -7.43 0.03 -2.91
CA ALA A 58 -7.43 -0.65 -4.20
C ALA A 58 -8.74 -1.45 -4.42
N LEU A 59 -9.17 -2.21 -3.41
CA LEU A 59 -10.39 -3.00 -3.47
C LEU A 59 -11.64 -2.11 -3.66
N VAL A 60 -11.82 -1.11 -2.80
CA VAL A 60 -12.97 -0.20 -2.84
C VAL A 60 -13.00 0.58 -4.15
N THR A 61 -11.85 1.00 -4.67
CA THR A 61 -11.77 1.68 -5.98
C THR A 61 -12.25 0.77 -7.11
N ASN A 62 -11.85 -0.50 -7.11
CA ASN A 62 -12.32 -1.48 -8.09
C ASN A 62 -13.84 -1.71 -7.97
N MET A 63 -14.38 -1.79 -6.74
CA MET A 63 -15.82 -1.92 -6.51
C MET A 63 -16.59 -0.69 -7.02
N ALA A 64 -16.12 0.52 -6.69
CA ALA A 64 -16.74 1.77 -7.11
C ALA A 64 -16.75 1.91 -8.64
N ALA A 65 -15.64 1.55 -9.30
CA ALA A 65 -15.56 1.54 -10.76
C ALA A 65 -16.54 0.55 -11.39
N ARG A 66 -16.70 -0.64 -10.81
CA ARG A 66 -17.64 -1.68 -11.29
C ARG A 66 -19.09 -1.28 -11.09
N GLU A 67 -19.42 -0.64 -9.98
CA GLU A 67 -20.80 -0.28 -9.62
C GLU A 67 -21.21 1.11 -10.13
N GLY A 68 -20.26 1.93 -10.59
CA GLY A 68 -20.52 3.27 -11.08
C GLY A 68 -21.03 4.23 -9.99
N ARG A 69 -20.70 3.97 -8.72
CA ARG A 69 -21.15 4.78 -7.58
C ARG A 69 -20.00 5.04 -6.60
N PRO A 70 -20.03 6.18 -5.89
CA PRO A 70 -19.11 6.40 -4.78
C PRO A 70 -19.38 5.40 -3.64
N ILE A 71 -18.31 4.96 -3.00
CA ILE A 71 -18.35 4.11 -1.80
C ILE A 71 -17.65 4.89 -0.68
N THR A 72 -18.36 5.12 0.41
CA THR A 72 -17.79 5.76 1.61
C THR A 72 -16.94 4.74 2.36
N PHE A 73 -15.70 5.11 2.66
CA PHE A 73 -14.81 4.30 3.48
C PHE A 73 -15.29 4.25 4.93
N GLN A 74 -15.25 3.06 5.51
CA GLN A 74 -15.50 2.83 6.93
C GLN A 74 -14.16 2.69 7.65
N LYS A 75 -14.08 3.18 8.90
CA LYS A 75 -12.84 3.20 9.67
C LYS A 75 -12.37 1.79 10.03
N GLU A 76 -13.34 0.92 10.29
CA GLU A 76 -13.17 -0.47 10.70
C GLU A 76 -12.40 -1.27 9.65
N TRP A 77 -12.57 -0.95 8.36
CA TRP A 77 -11.84 -1.61 7.26
C TRP A 77 -10.32 -1.44 7.32
N PHE A 78 -9.82 -0.44 8.07
CA PHE A 78 -8.41 -0.14 8.21
C PHE A 78 -7.82 -0.65 9.53
N ASP A 79 -8.61 -1.31 10.37
CA ASP A 79 -8.18 -1.88 11.63
C ASP A 79 -7.83 -3.38 11.44
N PRO A 80 -6.57 -3.79 11.64
CA PRO A 80 -6.16 -5.20 11.51
C PRO A 80 -6.88 -6.16 12.47
N ASP A 81 -7.43 -5.65 13.58
CA ASP A 81 -8.14 -6.45 14.59
C ASP A 81 -9.66 -6.56 14.31
N SER A 82 -10.13 -5.97 13.21
CA SER A 82 -11.53 -5.93 12.78
C SER A 82 -11.81 -6.96 11.67
N ASP A 83 -12.92 -7.68 11.78
CA ASP A 83 -13.39 -8.65 10.76
C ASP A 83 -14.12 -7.96 9.60
N GLU A 84 -14.44 -6.67 9.76
CA GLU A 84 -15.24 -5.87 8.85
C GLU A 84 -14.47 -5.60 7.55
N THR A 85 -15.02 -6.04 6.42
CA THR A 85 -14.43 -5.82 5.10
C THR A 85 -15.34 -5.00 4.20
N PRO A 86 -14.81 -4.36 3.14
CA PRO A 86 -15.63 -3.65 2.16
C PRO A 86 -16.70 -4.53 1.48
N GLU A 87 -16.45 -5.83 1.36
CA GLU A 87 -17.33 -6.80 0.73
C GLU A 87 -18.30 -7.46 1.73
N GLY A 88 -18.14 -7.22 3.03
CA GLY A 88 -18.95 -7.83 4.10
C GLY A 88 -18.65 -9.32 4.35
N ALA A 89 -17.65 -9.89 3.69
CA ALA A 89 -17.19 -11.26 3.91
C ALA A 89 -16.14 -11.29 5.03
N LYS A 90 -16.31 -12.19 5.99
CA LYS A 90 -15.33 -12.41 7.06
C LYS A 90 -14.14 -13.24 6.59
N PRO A 91 -12.94 -13.04 7.15
CA PRO A 91 -11.78 -13.89 6.89
C PRO A 91 -12.03 -15.35 7.27
N ASP A 92 -11.76 -16.27 6.35
CA ASP A 92 -11.82 -17.71 6.60
C ASP A 92 -10.52 -18.19 7.27
N ILE A 93 -10.52 -18.24 8.60
CA ILE A 93 -9.37 -18.69 9.40
C ILE A 93 -9.19 -20.21 9.39
N SER A 94 -10.17 -20.99 8.92
CA SER A 94 -10.09 -22.46 8.91
C SER A 94 -8.99 -22.99 7.99
N ARG A 95 -8.54 -22.17 7.03
CA ARG A 95 -7.45 -22.49 6.10
C ARG A 95 -6.06 -22.52 6.74
N TYR A 96 -5.92 -21.97 7.94
CA TYR A 96 -4.63 -21.84 8.63
C TYR A 96 -4.60 -22.59 9.98
N ALA A 97 -5.65 -23.35 10.28
CA ALA A 97 -5.78 -24.17 11.49
C ALA A 97 -5.13 -25.55 11.34
#